data_AF-A0A0B5GU36-F1
#
_entry.id   AF-A0A0B5GU36-F1
#
_cell.length_a   1.000
_cell.length_b   1.000
_cell.length_c   1.000
_cell.angle_alpha   90.00
_cell.angle_beta   90.00
_cell.angle_gamma   90.00
#
_symmetry.space_group_name_H-M   'P 1'
#
loop_
_entity.id
_entity.type
_entity.pdbx_description
1 polymer ?
#
loop_
_entity_poly.entity_id
_entity_poly.type
_entity_poly.pdbx_seq_one_letter_code
_entity_poly.pdbx_strand_id
1 'polypeptide(L)'
;MTTYHALLGFQRDLLEAIAALENDPYGLVLKAYLDERYAEPINHSRLYQNLGTIAEQDLINRDELDARTNVDLLTDAGRHLVRRQADTLPNLCDLPRLVVEGGAQ
;
A
#
# COMPACT_ATOMS: atom_id res chain seq x y z
N MET A 1 -17.22 4.65 4.31
CA MET A 1 -16.28 4.69 3.16
C MET A 1 -15.08 5.53 3.56
N THR A 2 -13.92 4.92 3.74
CA THR A 2 -12.69 5.62 4.16
C THR A 2 -12.16 6.45 2.99
N THR A 3 -11.80 7.72 3.24
CA THR A 3 -11.16 8.59 2.23
C THR A 3 -9.65 8.59 2.39
N TYR A 4 -8.88 8.82 1.31
CA TYR A 4 -7.40 8.85 1.35
C TYR A 4 -6.85 9.77 2.45
N HIS A 5 -7.43 10.97 2.59
CA HIS A 5 -6.98 11.95 3.58
C HIS A 5 -7.39 11.65 5.03
N ALA A 6 -8.25 10.66 5.26
CA ALA A 6 -8.60 10.20 6.61
C ALA A 6 -7.56 9.23 7.18
N LEU A 7 -6.72 8.63 6.33
CA LEU A 7 -5.61 7.78 6.75
C LEU A 7 -4.47 8.60 7.33
N LEU A 8 -3.74 8.04 8.29
CA LEU A 8 -2.47 8.59 8.75
C LEU A 8 -1.43 8.49 7.62
N GLY A 9 -0.41 9.36 7.64
CA GLY A 9 0.66 9.34 6.61
C GLY A 9 1.28 7.96 6.44
N PHE A 10 1.66 7.33 7.56
CA PHE A 10 2.24 5.99 7.55
C PHE A 10 1.30 4.89 7.00
N GLN A 11 -0.02 5.05 7.16
CA GLN A 11 -1.00 4.10 6.60
C GLN A 11 -1.10 4.25 5.08
N ARG A 12 -0.98 5.47 4.56
CA ARG A 12 -0.92 5.73 3.12
C ARG A 12 0.34 5.12 2.52
N ASP A 13 1.49 5.35 3.16
CA ASP A 13 2.77 4.79 2.73
C ASP A 13 2.74 3.26 2.73
N LEU A 14 2.03 2.62 3.67
CA LEU A 14 1.82 1.18 3.67
C LEU A 14 1.01 0.71 2.46
N LEU A 15 -0.09 1.40 2.12
CA LEU A 15 -0.89 1.05 0.94
C LEU A 15 -0.08 1.22 -0.36
N GLU A 16 0.73 2.28 -0.45
CA GLU A 16 1.65 2.51 -1.56
C GLU A 16 2.74 1.43 -1.64
N ALA A 17 3.32 1.03 -0.51
CA ALA A 17 4.32 -0.03 -0.46
C ALA A 17 3.73 -1.39 -0.89
N ILE A 18 2.53 -1.73 -0.42
CA ILE A 18 1.83 -2.96 -0.85
C ILE A 18 1.54 -2.91 -2.35
N ALA A 19 1.09 -1.76 -2.87
CA ALA A 19 0.88 -1.57 -4.32
C ALA A 19 2.17 -1.71 -5.14
N ALA A 20 3.31 -1.29 -4.60
CA ALA A 20 4.59 -1.35 -5.31
C ALA A 20 5.23 -2.75 -5.31
N LEU A 21 4.87 -3.61 -4.34
CA LEU A 21 5.50 -4.89 -4.08
C LEU A 21 4.65 -6.10 -4.55
N GLU A 22 3.71 -5.90 -5.47
CA GLU A 22 2.59 -6.79 -5.88
C GLU A 22 2.80 -8.33 -5.78
N ASN A 23 4.02 -8.84 -5.91
CA ASN A 23 4.35 -10.28 -5.85
C ASN A 23 4.77 -10.80 -4.46
N ASP A 24 5.27 -9.97 -3.54
CA ASP A 24 5.85 -10.42 -2.25
C ASP A 24 5.65 -9.42 -1.07
N PRO A 25 4.42 -8.94 -0.77
CA PRO A 25 4.20 -7.97 0.30
C PRO A 25 4.15 -8.63 1.69
N TYR A 26 5.19 -9.39 2.04
CA TYR A 26 5.35 -9.91 3.40
C TYR A 26 5.79 -8.78 4.33
N GLY A 27 5.41 -8.85 5.60
CA GLY A 27 5.75 -7.79 6.59
C GLY A 27 7.25 -7.43 6.64
N LEU A 28 8.15 -8.39 6.40
CA LEU A 28 9.60 -8.11 6.32
C LEU A 28 10.00 -7.35 5.06
N VAL A 29 9.41 -7.67 3.91
CA VAL A 29 9.68 -6.97 2.64
C VAL A 29 9.10 -5.56 2.69
N LEU A 30 7.87 -5.41 3.19
CA LEU A 30 7.25 -4.11 3.45
C LEU A 30 8.12 -3.25 4.37
N LYS A 31 8.64 -3.85 5.45
CA LYS A 31 9.53 -3.15 6.37
C LYS A 31 10.81 -2.70 5.67
N ALA A 32 11.49 -3.58 4.93
CA ALA A 32 12.72 -3.23 4.23
C ALA A 32 12.48 -2.10 3.20
N TYR A 33 11.41 -2.21 2.41
CA TYR A 33 11.02 -1.19 1.44
C TYR A 33 10.78 0.18 2.10
N LEU A 34 10.13 0.22 3.25
CA LEU A 34 9.86 1.46 3.95
C LEU A 34 11.08 1.96 4.74
N ASP A 35 11.92 1.08 5.30
CA ASP A 35 13.17 1.47 5.99
C ASP A 35 14.12 2.24 5.06
N GLU A 36 14.13 1.93 3.76
CA GLU A 36 14.91 2.68 2.75
C GLU A 36 14.39 4.10 2.50
N ARG A 37 13.12 4.36 2.81
CA ARG A 37 12.42 5.63 2.55
C ARG A 37 12.30 6.51 3.78
N TYR A 38 12.45 5.93 4.96
CA TYR A 38 12.41 6.62 6.24
C TYR A 38 13.83 6.92 6.73
N ALA A 39 14.01 8.07 7.38
CA ALA A 39 15.32 8.47 7.92
C ALA A 39 15.81 7.55 9.06
N GLU A 40 14.87 6.91 9.77
CA GLU A 40 15.14 5.97 10.85
C GLU A 40 14.43 4.64 10.59
N PRO A 41 15.01 3.50 11.04
CA PRO A 41 14.37 2.20 10.93
C PRO A 41 12.99 2.20 11.57
N ILE A 42 12.00 1.67 10.85
CA ILE A 42 10.63 1.58 11.30
C ILE A 42 10.52 0.57 12.42
N ASN A 43 9.81 0.95 13.46
CA ASN A 43 9.48 0.07 14.56
C ASN A 43 8.52 -1.05 14.10
N HIS A 44 8.85 -2.29 14.43
CA HIS A 44 8.05 -3.47 14.08
C HIS A 44 6.60 -3.38 14.61
N SER A 45 6.42 -2.96 15.86
CA SER A 45 5.09 -2.79 16.47
C SER A 45 4.26 -1.75 15.71
N ARG A 46 4.88 -0.62 15.32
CA ARG A 46 4.22 0.42 14.51
C ARG A 46 3.75 -0.13 13.16
N LEU A 47 4.57 -0.94 12.49
CA LEU A 47 4.21 -1.59 11.22
C LEU A 47 2.96 -2.45 11.38
N TYR A 48 2.99 -3.43 12.29
CA TYR A 48 1.90 -4.40 12.43
C TYR A 48 0.62 -3.80 13.01
N GLN A 49 0.72 -2.79 13.90
CA GLN A 49 -0.46 -2.05 14.37
C GLN A 49 -1.16 -1.33 13.20
N ASN A 50 -0.40 -0.67 12.33
CA ASN A 50 -1.00 0.04 11.20
C ASN A 50 -1.52 -0.92 10.12
N LEU A 51 -0.86 -2.05 9.86
CA LEU A 51 -1.39 -3.12 9.03
C LEU A 51 -2.73 -3.64 9.56
N GLY A 52 -2.82 -3.88 10.88
CA GLY A 52 -4.09 -4.24 11.53
C GLY A 52 -5.17 -3.20 11.33
N THR A 53 -4.85 -1.91 11.54
CA THR A 53 -5.82 -0.83 11.36
C THR A 53 -6.34 -0.71 9.92
N ILE A 54 -5.48 -0.84 8.90
CA ILE A 54 -5.93 -0.75 7.49
C ILE A 54 -6.64 -2.03 7.03
N ALA A 55 -6.36 -3.18 7.65
CA ALA A 55 -7.12 -4.42 7.45
C ALA A 55 -8.53 -4.32 8.05
N GLU A 56 -8.65 -3.78 9.28
CA GLU A 56 -9.97 -3.50 9.91
C GLU A 56 -10.82 -2.52 9.09
N GLN A 57 -10.18 -1.66 8.28
CA GLN A 57 -10.83 -0.74 7.36
C GLN A 57 -11.15 -1.36 5.99
N ASP A 58 -10.92 -2.66 5.79
CA ASP A 58 -11.15 -3.40 4.55
C ASP A 58 -10.34 -2.85 3.36
N LEU A 59 -9.17 -2.25 3.62
CA LEU A 59 -8.27 -1.74 2.58
C LEU A 59 -7.23 -2.77 2.15
N ILE A 60 -6.93 -3.73 3.04
CA ILE A 60 -6.06 -4.87 2.76
C ILE A 60 -6.72 -6.15 3.27
N ASN A 61 -6.41 -7.27 2.63
CA ASN A 61 -6.68 -8.60 3.12
C ASN A 61 -5.37 -9.31 3.42
N ARG A 62 -5.42 -10.20 4.41
CA ARG A 62 -4.30 -11.06 4.77
C ARG A 62 -4.55 -12.46 4.23
N ASP A 63 -3.68 -12.92 3.35
CA ASP A 63 -3.68 -14.30 2.87
C ASP A 63 -2.49 -15.06 3.46
N GLU A 64 -2.71 -16.34 3.79
CA GLU A 64 -1.67 -17.24 4.26
C GLU A 64 -0.90 -17.78 3.06
N LEU A 65 0.39 -17.42 2.94
CA LEU A 65 1.28 -18.02 1.94
C LEU A 65 1.72 -19.42 2.42
N ASP A 66 2.12 -19.49 3.69
CA ASP A 66 2.53 -20.71 4.36
C ASP A 66 2.25 -20.61 5.87
N ALA A 67 2.52 -21.70 6.61
CA ALA A 67 2.25 -21.82 8.04
C ALA A 67 2.88 -20.75 8.95
N ARG A 68 3.80 -19.92 8.42
CA ARG A 68 4.52 -18.87 9.14
C ARG A 68 4.50 -17.52 8.43
N THR A 69 4.06 -17.46 7.17
CA THR A 69 4.19 -16.30 6.31
C THR A 69 2.82 -15.86 5.80
N ASN A 70 2.43 -14.64 6.16
CA ASN A 70 1.24 -13.99 5.64
C ASN A 70 1.63 -12.92 4.62
N VAL A 71 0.85 -12.81 3.54
CA VAL A 71 0.88 -11.69 2.60
C VAL A 71 -0.21 -10.70 2.94
N ASP A 72 0.11 -9.41 2.85
CA ASP A 72 -0.88 -8.34 2.93
C ASP A 72 -1.16 -7.84 1.51
N LEU A 73 -2.35 -8.12 0.98
CA LEU A 73 -2.77 -7.76 -0.38
C LEU A 73 -3.81 -6.65 -0.34
N LEU A 74 -3.77 -5.70 -1.29
CA LEU A 74 -4.82 -4.69 -1.40
C LEU A 74 -6.18 -5.35 -1.71
N THR A 75 -7.24 -4.86 -1.09
CA THR A 75 -8.62 -5.13 -1.54
C THR A 75 -8.95 -4.28 -2.77
N ASP A 76 -10.13 -4.47 -3.37
CA ASP A 76 -10.63 -3.55 -4.40
C ASP A 76 -10.76 -2.12 -3.88
N ALA A 77 -11.19 -1.95 -2.62
CA ALA A 77 -11.28 -0.65 -1.98
C ALA A 77 -9.90 -0.01 -1.80
N GLY A 78 -8.91 -0.76 -1.33
CA GLY A 78 -7.52 -0.31 -1.21
C GLY A 78 -6.93 0.08 -2.57
N ARG A 79 -7.09 -0.76 -3.59
CA ARG A 79 -6.66 -0.47 -4.97
C ARG A 79 -7.29 0.81 -5.51
N HIS A 80 -8.59 0.98 -5.36
CA HIS A 80 -9.29 2.17 -5.83
C HIS A 80 -8.78 3.44 -5.14
N LEU A 81 -8.54 3.37 -3.83
CA LEU A 81 -8.05 4.48 -3.03
C LEU A 81 -6.65 4.93 -3.46
N VAL A 82 -5.71 3.99 -3.65
CA VAL A 82 -4.35 4.26 -4.16
C VAL A 82 -4.40 4.78 -5.59
N ARG A 83 -5.18 4.14 -6.48
CA ARG A 83 -5.34 4.54 -7.89
C ARG A 83 -5.82 5.98 -8.00
N ARG A 84 -6.85 6.36 -7.24
CA ARG A 84 -7.38 7.73 -7.22
C ARG A 84 -6.30 8.74 -6.81
N GLN A 85 -5.47 8.40 -5.82
CA GLN A 85 -4.39 9.29 -5.42
C GLN A 85 -3.31 9.39 -6.50
N ALA A 86 -2.91 8.27 -7.10
CA ALA A 86 -1.94 8.22 -8.20
C ALA A 86 -2.42 9.00 -9.44
N ASP A 87 -3.73 9.09 -9.67
CA ASP A 87 -4.33 9.93 -10.70
C ASP A 87 -4.37 11.42 -10.32
N THR A 88 -4.44 11.72 -9.03
CA THR A 88 -4.50 13.10 -8.52
C THR A 88 -3.14 13.79 -8.60
N LEU A 89 -2.05 13.09 -8.27
CA LEU A 89 -0.71 13.67 -8.19
C LEU A 89 -0.19 14.24 -9.54
N PRO A 90 -0.30 13.56 -10.69
CA PRO A 90 0.12 14.11 -11.98
C PRO A 90 -0.61 15.40 -12.35
N ASN A 91 -1.92 15.48 -12.03
CA ASN A 91 -2.72 16.68 -12.30
C ASN A 91 -2.25 17.90 -11.49
N LEU A 92 -1.61 17.71 -10.34
CA LEU A 92 -1.04 18.80 -9.55
C LEU A 92 0.28 19.31 -10.15
N CYS A 93 0.93 18.50 -10.97
CA CYS A 93 2.23 18.81 -11.57
C CYS A 93 2.12 19.14 -13.07
N ASP A 94 0.91 19.35 -13.60
CA ASP A 94 0.61 19.47 -15.04
C ASP A 94 1.21 18.33 -15.90
N LEU A 95 1.42 17.16 -15.30
CA LEU A 95 1.98 16.02 -16.01
C LEU A 95 0.86 15.27 -16.75
N PRO A 96 1.08 14.90 -18.02
CA PRO A 96 0.11 14.11 -18.77
C PRO A 96 -0.14 12.78 -18.05
N ARG A 97 -1.41 12.39 -17.93
CA ARG A 97 -1.79 11.11 -17.34
C ARG A 97 -1.17 9.99 -18.17
N LEU A 98 -0.30 9.19 -17.57
CA LEU A 98 0.23 7.99 -18.21
C LEU A 98 -0.90 6.97 -18.31
N VAL A 99 -1.61 6.96 -19.45
CA VAL A 99 -2.52 5.88 -19.81
C VAL A 99 -1.63 4.72 -20.22
N VAL A 100 -1.41 3.79 -19.30
CA VAL A 100 -0.87 2.48 -19.67
C VAL A 100 -2.00 1.77 -20.40
N GLU A 101 -2.00 1.84 -21.74
CA GLU A 101 -2.84 0.95 -22.53
C GLU A 101 -2.43 -0.48 -22.21
N GLY A 102 -3.36 -1.22 -21.60
CA GLY A 102 -3.19 -2.65 -21.34
C GLY A 102 -3.07 -3.37 -22.68
N GLY A 103 -1.84 -3.57 -23.14
CA GLY A 103 -1.52 -4.53 -24.18
C GLY A 103 -1.74 -5.94 -23.65
N ALA A 104 -2.98 -6.39 -23.68
CA ALA A 104 -3.28 -7.82 -23.69
C ALA A 104 -2.95 -8.35 -25.09
N GLN A 105 -1.95 -9.25 -25.16
CA GLN A 105 -1.81 -10.23 -26.23
C GLN A 105 -2.41 -11.54 -25.75
#